data_AF-N0BJJ1-F1
#
_entry.id   AF-N0BJJ1-F1
#
_cell.length_a   1.000
_cell.length_b   1.000
_cell.length_c   1.000
_cell.angle_alpha   90.00
_cell.angle_beta   90.00
_cell.angle_gamma   90.00
#
_symmetry.space_group_name_H-M   'P 1'
#
loop_
_entity.id
_entity.type
_entity.pdbx_description
1 polymer ?
#
loop_
_entity_poly.entity_id
_entity_poly.type
_entity_poly.pdbx_seq_one_letter_code
_entity_poly.pdbx_strand_id
1 'polypeptide(L)'
;MISEISTLFGLKVYTDEGRYVGKVNDVVIDVEHRVIKGLAIVDYNKSLIESKAPGVIIPYRFVKSVNDIILIKDIFKVLKDKKREAEEVEEEEEEEEIEEI
;
A
#
# COMPACT_ATOMS: atom_id res chain seq x y z
N MET A 1 15.10 0.89 19.85
CA MET A 1 13.95 0.13 20.40
C MET A 1 14.03 -1.25 19.76
N ILE A 2 14.18 -2.33 20.55
CA ILE A 2 14.17 -3.69 20.02
C ILE A 2 12.69 -4.08 19.93
N SER A 3 12.11 -3.99 18.75
CA SER A 3 10.74 -4.44 18.51
C SER A 3 10.77 -5.94 18.25
N GLU A 4 10.10 -6.72 19.08
CA GLU A 4 9.94 -8.15 18.84
C GLU A 4 9.10 -8.34 17.57
N ILE A 5 9.72 -8.94 16.55
CA ILE A 5 9.11 -9.18 15.23
C ILE A 5 7.79 -9.95 15.34
N SER A 6 7.67 -10.83 16.34
CA SER A 6 6.47 -11.60 16.66
C SER A 6 5.23 -10.74 16.93
N THR A 7 5.40 -9.52 17.44
CA THR A 7 4.28 -8.63 17.80
C THR A 7 3.64 -7.95 16.59
N LEU A 8 4.32 -7.93 15.44
CA LEU A 8 3.83 -7.30 14.22
C LEU A 8 2.74 -8.12 13.52
N PHE A 9 2.73 -9.44 13.74
CA PHE A 9 1.84 -10.35 13.06
C PHE A 9 0.39 -10.12 13.47
N GLY A 10 -0.48 -10.01 12.48
CA GLY A 10 -1.91 -9.83 12.68
C GLY A 10 -2.34 -8.43 13.08
N LEU A 11 -1.43 -7.47 13.20
CA LEU A 11 -1.77 -6.07 13.43
C LEU A 11 -2.44 -5.46 12.21
N LYS A 12 -3.39 -4.54 12.48
CA LYS A 12 -4.07 -3.75 11.46
C LYS A 12 -3.21 -2.57 11.06
N VAL A 13 -3.14 -2.32 9.76
CA VAL A 13 -2.35 -1.25 9.16
C VAL A 13 -3.28 -0.14 8.68
N TYR A 14 -2.98 1.10 9.08
CA TYR A 14 -3.71 2.31 8.72
C TYR A 14 -2.77 3.37 8.17
N THR A 15 -3.26 4.24 7.30
CA THR A 15 -2.53 5.45 6.91
C THR A 15 -2.63 6.53 8.00
N ASP A 16 -1.80 7.56 7.92
CA ASP A 16 -1.89 8.75 8.77
C ASP A 16 -3.16 9.59 8.53
N GLU A 17 -3.92 9.27 7.49
CA GLU A 17 -5.27 9.80 7.22
C GLU A 17 -6.39 8.90 7.77
N GLY A 18 -6.04 7.84 8.50
CA GLY A 18 -7.00 6.91 9.10
C GLY A 18 -7.60 5.90 8.11
N ARG A 19 -7.05 5.75 6.90
CA ARG A 19 -7.55 4.77 5.92
C ARG A 19 -7.04 3.38 6.25
N TYR A 20 -7.93 2.39 6.29
CA TYR A 20 -7.55 0.99 6.51
C TYR A 20 -6.85 0.42 5.27
N VAL A 21 -5.63 -0.06 5.46
CA VAL A 21 -4.79 -0.61 4.41
C VAL A 21 -4.92 -2.12 4.33
N GLY A 22 -4.86 -2.82 5.47
CA GLY A 22 -4.93 -4.28 5.53
C GLY A 22 -4.38 -4.83 6.85
N LYS A 23 -4.06 -6.13 6.86
CA LYS A 23 -3.52 -6.84 8.03
C LYS A 23 -2.15 -7.43 7.73
N VAL A 24 -1.21 -7.33 8.67
CA VAL A 24 0.11 -7.95 8.52
C VAL A 24 0.00 -9.47 8.63
N ASN A 25 0.47 -10.17 7.61
CA ASN A 25 0.61 -11.62 7.61
C ASN A 25 2.04 -12.07 7.88
N ASP A 26 3.02 -11.32 7.37
CA ASP A 26 4.43 -11.67 7.51
C ASP A 26 5.34 -10.45 7.40
N VAL A 27 6.63 -10.62 7.67
CA VAL A 27 7.66 -9.59 7.50
C VAL A 27 8.77 -10.07 6.57
N VAL A 28 9.23 -9.18 5.71
CA VAL A 28 10.38 -9.41 4.84
C VAL A 28 11.61 -8.89 5.55
N ILE A 29 12.57 -9.76 5.80
CA ILE A 29 13.81 -9.45 6.52
C ILE A 29 14.99 -9.52 5.55
N ASP A 30 15.89 -8.55 5.66
CA ASP A 30 17.22 -8.62 5.07
C ASP A 30 18.17 -9.32 6.07
N VAL A 31 18.63 -10.51 5.70
CA VAL A 31 19.45 -11.37 6.59
C VAL A 31 20.87 -10.82 6.75
N GLU A 32 21.41 -10.15 5.73
CA GLU A 32 22.76 -9.59 5.76
C GLU A 32 22.83 -8.40 6.71
N HIS A 33 21.84 -7.51 6.62
CA HIS A 33 21.79 -6.28 7.41
C HIS A 33 21.01 -6.44 8.73
N ARG A 34 20.32 -7.58 8.93
CA ARG A 34 19.44 -7.86 10.08
C ARG A 34 18.36 -6.77 10.29
N VAL A 35 17.83 -6.23 9.19
CA VAL A 35 16.80 -5.19 9.20
C VAL A 35 15.50 -5.69 8.57
N ILE A 36 14.38 -5.15 9.03
CA ILE A 36 13.08 -5.37 8.40
C ILE A 36 13.02 -4.54 7.11
N LYS A 37 12.90 -5.21 5.98
CA LYS A 37 12.79 -4.58 4.65
C LYS A 37 11.36 -4.15 4.35
N GLY A 38 10.38 -4.96 4.75
CA GLY A 38 8.97 -4.69 4.49
C GLY A 38 8.01 -5.54 5.30
N LEU A 39 6.74 -5.15 5.27
CA LEU A 39 5.61 -5.85 5.85
C LEU A 39 4.80 -6.48 4.72
N ALA A 40 4.52 -7.77 4.82
CA ALA A 40 3.61 -8.46 3.92
C ALA A 40 2.18 -8.31 4.45
N ILE A 41 1.35 -7.63 3.69
CA ILE A 41 -0.04 -7.32 4.03
C ILE A 41 -0.99 -8.19 3.20
N VAL A 42 -1.97 -8.76 3.87
CA VAL A 42 -3.09 -9.51 3.28
C VAL A 42 -4.41 -8.81 3.61
N ASP A 43 -5.49 -9.26 2.97
CA ASP A 43 -6.83 -8.67 3.10
C ASP A 43 -6.82 -7.15 2.94
N TYR A 44 -6.00 -6.69 1.99
CA TYR A 44 -5.79 -5.27 1.77
C TYR A 44 -6.97 -4.63 1.05
N ASN A 45 -7.15 -3.33 1.29
CA ASN A 45 -8.24 -2.58 0.71
C ASN A 45 -7.99 -2.35 -0.80
N LYS A 46 -8.77 -3.03 -1.64
CA LYS A 46 -8.70 -2.94 -3.11
C LYS A 46 -8.97 -1.53 -3.64
N SER A 47 -9.67 -0.67 -2.89
CA SER A 47 -9.87 0.73 -3.25
C SER A 47 -8.61 1.59 -3.07
N LEU A 48 -7.61 1.10 -2.35
CA LEU A 48 -6.31 1.79 -2.16
C LEU A 48 -5.20 1.17 -3.00
N ILE A 49 -5.27 -0.15 -3.24
CA ILE A 49 -4.25 -0.89 -3.96
C ILE A 49 -4.92 -1.72 -5.05
N GLU A 50 -4.65 -1.36 -6.29
CA GLU A 50 -5.09 -2.12 -7.45
C GLU A 50 -4.07 -3.22 -7.76
N SER A 51 -4.26 -4.36 -7.10
CA SER A 51 -3.49 -5.56 -7.37
C SER A 51 -4.40 -6.77 -7.38
N LYS A 52 -4.08 -7.74 -8.25
CA LYS A 52 -4.70 -9.06 -8.28
C LYS A 52 -3.95 -10.07 -7.40
N ALA A 53 -2.85 -9.66 -6.78
CA ALA A 53 -2.04 -10.51 -5.93
C ALA A 53 -2.74 -10.80 -4.59
N PRO A 54 -2.49 -11.97 -3.95
CA PRO A 54 -3.07 -12.33 -2.67
C PRO A 54 -2.61 -11.43 -1.51
N GLY A 55 -1.51 -10.70 -1.69
CA GLY A 55 -0.96 -9.78 -0.70
C GLY A 55 -0.06 -8.73 -1.35
N VAL A 56 0.30 -7.72 -0.57
CA VAL A 56 1.14 -6.59 -0.99
C VAL A 56 2.27 -6.40 0.01
N ILE A 57 3.46 -6.09 -0.48
CA ILE A 57 4.62 -5.79 0.37
C ILE A 57 4.72 -4.28 0.54
N ILE A 58 4.59 -3.80 1.79
CA ILE A 58 4.82 -2.40 2.14
C ILE A 58 6.22 -2.24 2.72
N PRO A 59 7.10 -1.43 2.10
CA PRO A 59 8.42 -1.14 2.65
C PRO A 59 8.36 -0.57 4.07
N TYR A 60 9.23 -1.07 4.96
CA TYR A 60 9.22 -0.65 6.37
C TYR A 60 9.51 0.85 6.55
N ARG A 61 10.17 1.48 5.56
CA ARG A 61 10.43 2.93 5.52
C ARG A 61 9.19 3.82 5.62
N PHE A 62 8.01 3.30 5.26
CA PHE A 62 6.76 4.05 5.32
C PHE A 62 6.06 3.93 6.68
N VAL A 63 6.52 3.03 7.54
CA VAL A 63 5.97 2.85 8.88
C VAL A 63 6.37 4.04 9.74
N LYS A 64 5.36 4.70 10.32
CA LYS A 64 5.53 5.81 11.27
C LYS A 64 5.58 5.31 12.71
N SER A 65 4.64 4.45 13.08
CA SER A 65 4.47 3.99 14.46
C SER A 65 3.95 2.56 14.50
N VAL A 66 4.38 1.81 15.53
CA VAL A 66 3.98 0.42 15.78
C VAL A 66 3.64 0.27 17.27
N ASN A 67 2.41 -0.15 17.57
CA ASN A 67 1.99 -0.66 18.88
C ASN A 67 0.78 -1.60 18.67
N ASP A 68 -0.42 -1.25 19.16
CA ASP A 68 -1.67 -2.00 18.90
C ASP A 68 -2.12 -1.95 17.43
N ILE A 69 -1.71 -0.89 16.72
CA ILE A 69 -1.92 -0.71 15.29
C ILE A 69 -0.62 -0.23 14.65
N ILE A 70 -0.53 -0.40 13.33
CA ILE A 70 0.57 0.11 12.52
C ILE A 70 0.08 1.32 11.74
N LEU A 71 0.77 2.44 11.90
CA LEU A 71 0.52 3.64 11.10
C LEU A 71 1.58 3.76 10.02
N ILE A 72 1.16 3.95 8.78
CA ILE A 72 2.04 4.23 7.64
C ILE A 72 1.79 5.63 7.08
N LYS A 73 2.80 6.21 6.45
CA LYS A 73 2.63 7.42 5.64
C LYS A 73 1.69 7.13 4.47
N ASP A 74 0.73 8.02 4.24
CA ASP A 74 -0.14 7.93 3.09
C ASP A 74 0.65 8.20 1.79
N ILE A 75 0.78 7.15 0.98
CA ILE A 75 1.37 7.20 -0.36
C ILE A 75 0.33 6.91 -1.45
N PHE A 76 -0.93 6.66 -1.06
CA PHE A 76 -1.99 6.22 -1.98
C PHE A 76 -2.73 7.39 -2.63
N LYS A 77 -2.61 8.62 -2.09
CA LYS A 77 -3.15 9.84 -2.73
C LYS A 77 -2.58 10.05 -4.14
N VAL A 78 -1.26 10.01 -4.25
CA VAL A 78 -0.53 10.25 -5.52
C VAL A 78 -0.88 9.21 -6.59
N LEU A 79 -1.18 7.97 -6.20
CA LEU A 79 -1.56 6.91 -7.12
C LEU A 79 -2.99 7.09 -7.67
N LYS A 80 -3.92 7.59 -6.86
CA LYS A 80 -5.31 7.81 -7.29
C LYS A 80 -5.42 9.00 -8.23
N ASP A 81 -4.70 10.09 -7.96
CA ASP A 81 -4.72 11.28 -8.81
C ASP A 81 -4.12 10.98 -10.19
N LYS A 82 -2.98 10.26 -10.25
CA LYS A 82 -2.38 9.81 -11.51
C LYS A 82 -3.26 8.86 -12.33
N LYS A 83 -4.11 8.08 -11.67
CA LYS A 83 -4.99 7.13 -12.36
C LYS A 83 -6.19 7.84 -12.98
N ARG A 84 -6.73 8.87 -12.31
CA ARG A 84 -7.79 9.71 -12.88
C ARG A 84 -7.27 10.50 -14.08
N GLU A 85 -6.07 11.06 -13.98
CA GLU A 85 -5.43 11.75 -15.11
C GLU A 85 -5.15 10.82 -16.30
N ALA A 86 -4.88 9.53 -16.08
CA ALA A 86 -4.68 8.56 -17.16
C ALA A 86 -6.00 8.08 -17.78
N GLU A 87 -7.04 7.85 -16.96
CA GLU A 87 -8.38 7.46 -17.42
C GLU A 87 -9.05 8.62 -18.20
N GLU A 88 -8.87 9.88 -17.77
CA GLU A 88 -9.40 11.06 -18.49
C GLU A 88 -8.72 11.27 -19.86
N VAL A 89 -7.42 10.97 -20.00
CA VAL A 89 -6.72 11.07 -21.28
C VAL A 89 -7.10 9.93 -22.25
N GLU A 90 -7.33 8.71 -21.74
CA GLU A 90 -7.83 7.60 -22.56
C GLU A 90 -9.27 7.83 -23.06
N GLU A 91 -10.13 8.45 -22.24
CA GLU A 91 -11.49 8.82 -22.64
C GLU A 91 -11.51 9.96 -23.68
N GLU A 92 -10.63 10.95 -23.56
CA GLU A 92 -10.48 12.03 -24.56
C GLU A 92 -9.95 11.51 -25.92
N GLU A 93 -8.98 10.59 -25.93
CA GLU A 93 -8.47 9.97 -27.16
C GLU A 93 -9.52 9.09 -27.87
N GLU A 94 -10.35 8.34 -27.12
CA GLU A 94 -11.45 7.57 -27.71
C GLU A 94 -12.56 8.46 -28.29
N GLU A 95 -12.89 9.59 -27.65
CA GLU A 95 -13.88 10.55 -28.18
C GLU A 95 -13.39 11.24 -29.47
N GLU A 96 -12.11 11.61 -29.57
CA GLU A 96 -11.53 12.20 -30.78
C GLU A 96 -11.51 11.23 -31.97
N GLU A 97 -11.21 9.93 -31.75
CA GLU A 97 -11.23 8.92 -32.82
C GLU A 97 -12.65 8.64 -33.36
N ILE A 98 -13.69 8.80 -32.53
CA ILE A 98 -15.08 8.58 -32.94
C ILE A 98 -15.62 9.79 -33.73
N GLU A 99 -15.16 11.01 -33.45
CA GLU A 99 -15.55 12.23 -34.19
C GLU A 99 -14.88 12.35 -35.57
N GLU A 100 -13.74 11.69 -35.81
CA GLU A 100 -13.05 11.69 -37.11
C GLU A 100 -13.60 10.68 -38.15
N ILE A 101 -14.60 9.85 -37.80
CA ILE A 101 -15.23 8.80 -38.68
C ILE A 101 -16.58 9.25 -39.24
#